data_AF-A0A7G8JP14-F1
#
_entry.id   AF-A0A7G8JP14-F1
#
_cell.length_a   1.000
_cell.length_b   1.000
_cell.length_c   1.000
_cell.angle_alpha   90.00
_cell.angle_beta   90.00
_cell.angle_gamma   90.00
#
_symmetry.space_group_name_H-M   'P 1'
#
loop_
_entity.id
_entity.type
_entity.pdbx_description
1 polymer ?
#
loop_
_entity_poly.entity_id
_entity_poly.type
_entity_poly.pdbx_seq_one_letter_code
_entity_poly.pdbx_strand_id
1 'polypeptide(L)' 'MNTPTEQPVETRELIAQLETDRAWLLEQIDRGRWPELRLDLAALERELGQLLLRASEQFSDKSQ' A
#
# COMPACT_ATOMS: atom_id res chain seq x y z
N MET A 1 -23.38 2.33 20.08
CA MET A 1 -22.56 2.79 18.94
C MET A 1 -21.53 1.72 18.69
N ASN A 2 -21.46 1.18 17.48
CA ASN A 2 -20.54 0.09 17.14
C ASN A 2 -19.11 0.65 17.11
N THR A 3 -18.31 0.31 18.11
CA THR A 3 -16.85 0.39 18.01
C THR A 3 -16.44 -0.67 16.98
N PRO A 4 -15.79 -0.32 15.85
CA PRO A 4 -15.22 -1.35 15.00
C PRO A 4 -14.15 -2.02 15.85
N THR A 5 -14.37 -3.30 16.15
CA THR A 5 -13.42 -4.17 16.81
C THR A 5 -12.10 -4.06 16.06
N GLU A 6 -11.05 -3.54 16.71
CA GLU A 6 -9.66 -3.59 16.25
C GLU A 6 -9.23 -5.06 16.26
N GLN A 7 -9.74 -5.83 15.30
CA GLN A 7 -9.24 -7.16 15.04
C GLN A 7 -7.83 -7.00 14.51
N PRO A 8 -6.85 -7.79 14.99
CA PRO A 8 -5.52 -7.76 14.41
C PRO A 8 -5.66 -8.13 12.93
N VAL A 9 -5.52 -7.12 12.06
CA VAL A 9 -5.43 -7.33 10.63
C VAL A 9 -4.18 -8.16 10.41
N GLU A 10 -4.36 -9.37 9.90
CA GLU A 10 -3.24 -10.24 9.60
C GLU A 10 -2.29 -9.49 8.67
N THR A 11 -0.99 -9.58 8.90
CA THR A 11 -0.02 -8.76 8.16
C THR A 11 -0.14 -8.93 6.64
N ARG A 12 -0.57 -10.11 6.19
CA ARG A 12 -0.86 -10.40 4.79
C ARG A 12 -2.06 -9.60 4.24
N GLU A 13 -3.10 -9.43 5.03
CA GLU A 13 -4.27 -8.63 4.68
C GLU A 13 -3.91 -7.13 4.65
N LEU A 14 -3.07 -6.68 5.59
CA LEU A 14 -2.53 -5.31 5.57
C LEU A 14 -1.70 -5.04 4.30
N ILE A 15 -0.84 -5.98 3.91
CA ILE A 15 -0.06 -5.87 2.66
C ILE A 15 -0.99 -5.77 1.45
N ALA A 16 -2.05 -6.58 1.39
CA ALA A 16 -3.02 -6.54 0.29
C ALA A 16 -3.81 -5.22 0.24
N GLN A 17 -4.15 -4.64 1.39
CA GLN A 17 -4.80 -3.33 1.46
C GLN A 17 -3.87 -2.23 0.95
N LEU A 18 -2.61 -2.22 1.40
CA LEU A 18 -1.62 -1.24 0.96
C LEU A 18 -1.29 -1.36 -0.54
N GLU A 19 -1.29 -2.56 -1.10
CA GLU A 19 -1.18 -2.77 -2.55
C GLU A 19 -2.35 -2.11 -3.31
N THR A 20 -3.57 -2.27 -2.78
CA THR A 20 -4.79 -1.67 -3.36
C THR A 20 -4.73 -0.14 -3.29
N ASP A 21 -4.35 0.40 -2.14
CA ASP A 21 -4.24 1.85 -1.93
C ASP A 21 -3.15 2.46 -2.81
N ARG A 22 -2.03 1.75 -2.99
CA ARG A 22 -0.96 2.15 -3.91
C ARG A 22 -1.44 2.23 -5.35
N ALA A 23 -2.16 1.21 -5.82
CA ALA A 23 -2.73 1.18 -7.17
C ALA A 23 -3.71 2.34 -7.38
N TRP A 24 -4.56 2.62 -6.38
CA TRP A 24 -5.48 3.76 -6.42
C TRP A 24 -4.73 5.10 -6.51
N LEU A 25 -3.67 5.28 -5.70
CA LEU A 25 -2.85 6.49 -5.71
C LEU A 25 -2.24 6.73 -7.10
N LEU A 26 -1.66 5.70 -7.70
CA LEU A 26 -1.07 5.78 -9.03
C LEU A 26 -2.11 6.18 -10.09
N GLU A 27 -3.31 5.58 -10.06
CA GLU A 27 -4.40 5.94 -10.96
C GLU A 27 -4.81 7.41 -10.82
N GLN A 28 -4.82 7.95 -9.59
CA GLN A 28 -5.14 9.36 -9.38
C GLN A 28 -4.07 10.31 -9.91
N ILE A 29 -2.80 9.94 -9.75
CA ILE A 29 -1.67 10.68 -10.33
C ILE A 29 -1.78 10.68 -11.87
N ASP A 30 -2.10 9.54 -12.48
CA ASP A 30 -2.27 9.42 -13.93
C ASP A 30 -3.46 10.24 -14.46
N ARG A 31 -4.54 10.34 -13.69
CA ARG A 31 -5.68 11.23 -13.98
C ARG A 31 -5.35 12.72 -13.82
N GLY A 32 -4.14 13.06 -13.39
CA GLY A 32 -3.69 14.44 -13.24
C GLY A 32 -4.10 15.10 -11.93
N ARG A 33 -4.47 14.32 -10.90
CA ARG A 33 -4.67 14.88 -9.55
C ARG A 33 -3.33 15.30 -8.94
N TRP A 34 -3.37 16.36 -8.12
CA TRP A 34 -2.21 16.93 -7.41
C TRP A 34 -1.00 17.18 -8.31
N PRO A 35 -1.16 17.98 -9.40
CA PRO A 35 -0.08 18.21 -10.35
C PRO A 35 1.16 18.81 -9.70
N GLU A 36 1.01 19.60 -8.63
CA GLU A 36 2.11 20.21 -7.89
C GLU A 36 2.95 19.20 -7.10
N LEU A 37 2.36 18.04 -6.75
CA LEU A 37 2.99 16.98 -5.95
C LEU A 37 3.27 15.72 -6.76
N ARG A 38 3.02 15.73 -8.08
CA ARG A 38 3.09 14.53 -8.93
C ARG A 38 4.41 13.76 -8.80
N LEU A 39 5.53 14.48 -8.79
CA LEU A 39 6.86 13.86 -8.69
C LEU A 39 7.10 13.25 -7.32
N ASP A 40 6.71 13.95 -6.26
CA ASP A 40 6.86 13.47 -4.89
C ASP A 40 5.95 12.25 -4.63
N LEU A 41 4.71 12.29 -5.12
CA LEU A 41 3.76 11.18 -5.00
C LEU A 41 4.21 9.95 -5.82
N ALA A 42 4.80 10.15 -7.00
CA ALA A 42 5.38 9.06 -7.77
C ALA A 42 6.62 8.45 -7.08
N ALA A 43 7.46 9.27 -6.45
CA ALA A 43 8.58 8.77 -5.65
C ALA A 43 8.08 7.96 -4.44
N LEU A 44 7.08 8.48 -3.72
CA LEU A 44 6.44 7.80 -2.60
C LEU A 44 5.81 6.46 -3.01
N GLU A 45 5.06 6.44 -4.11
CA GLU A 45 4.46 5.21 -4.67
C GLU A 45 5.55 4.16 -4.94
N ARG A 46 6.66 4.57 -5.56
CA ARG A 46 7.77 3.67 -5.88
C ARG A 46 8.46 3.13 -4.63
N GLU A 47 8.67 3.95 -3.61
CA GLU A 47 9.22 3.52 -2.32
C GLU A 47 8.28 2.53 -1.62
N LEU A 48 6.97 2.82 -1.63
CA LEU A 48 5.95 1.95 -1.08
C LEU A 48 5.92 0.59 -1.79
N GLY A 49 6.01 0.57 -3.13
CA GLY A 49 6.07 -0.66 -3.91
C GLY A 49 7.28 -1.54 -3.55
N GLN A 50 8.46 -0.93 -3.33
CA GLN A 50 9.64 -1.69 -2.88
C GLN A 50 9.48 -2.25 -1.47
N LEU A 51 8.85 -1.49 -0.57
CA LEU A 51 8.60 -1.94 0.80
C LEU A 51 7.62 -3.12 0.81
N LEU A 52 6.51 -3.02 0.07
CA LEU A 52 5.49 -4.06 0.00
C LEU A 52 6.02 -5.34 -0.64
N LEU A 53 6.87 -5.22 -1.67
CA LEU A 53 7.55 -6.38 -2.26
C LEU A 53 8.39 -7.13 -1.21
N ARG A 54 9.27 -6.42 -0.49
CA ARG A 54 10.12 -7.02 0.56
C ARG A 54 9.30 -7.60 1.72
N ALA A 55 8.20 -6.96 2.07
CA ALA A 55 7.30 -7.46 3.11
C ALA A 55 6.66 -8.76 2.63
N SER A 56 6.11 -8.78 1.41
CA SER A 56 5.49 -9.96 0.80
C SER A 56 6.45 -11.15 0.76
N GLU A 57 7.70 -10.94 0.35
CA GLU A 57 8.75 -11.97 0.35
C GLU A 57 8.99 -12.55 1.76
N GLN A 58 9.14 -11.69 2.77
CA GLN A 58 9.38 -12.12 4.15
C GLN A 58 8.21 -12.88 4.78
N PHE A 59 6.97 -12.54 4.43
CA PHE A 59 5.79 -13.23 4.95
C PHE A 59 5.42 -14.49 4.17
N SER A 60 5.84 -14.59 2.90
CA SER A 60 5.80 -15.86 2.14
C SER A 60 6.80 -16.89 2.68
N ASP A 61 8.01 -16.47 3.07
CA ASP A 61 9.07 -17.35 3.58
C ASP A 61 8.77 -17.91 4.99
N LYS A 62 8.16 -17.11 5.87
CA LYS A 62 7.80 -17.52 7.24
C LYS A 62 6.60 -18.47 7.36
N SER A 63 5.91 -18.76 6.26
CA SER A 63 4.75 -19.68 6.25
C SER A 63 5.12 -21.10 5.78
N GLN A 64 6.41 -21.42 5.65
CA GLN A 64 6.91 -22.76 5.25
C GLN A 64 7.51 -23.54 6.42
#